data_AF-A0A2R5LPX8-F1
#
_entry.id   AF-A0A2R5LPX8-F1
#
_cell.length_a   1.000
_cell.length_b   1.000
_cell.length_c   1.000
_cell.angle_alpha   90.00
_cell.angle_beta   90.00
_cell.angle_gamma   90.00
#
_symmetry.space_group_name_H-M   'P 1'
#
loop_
_entity.id
_entity.type
_entity.pdbx_description
1 polymer ?
#
loop_
_entity_poly.entity_id
_entity_poly.type
_entity_poly.pdbx_seq_one_letter_code
_entity_poly.pdbx_strand_id
1 'polypeptide(L)'
;MGSNTQLRKWILLLLPLACHSLRGPASVKLLNTTESQINIEWLPVAGATQYKVRARALKTYAVHPSDPFEWKYTDTTHAQLLGLTVASLYNISVWADTKQGPTDATSIMAWTQVGDPDAPEQVEVISRNGPTMLIQLHSGTSSRGPITGYRVVAFEKSSLMTFSEDRLMGHADAAEAGIPFYLAAELSTEWANRTFTLGDGRTYGGAINAP
;
A
#
# COMPACT_ATOMS: atom_id res chain seq x y z
N MET A 1 -70.02 -51.76 3.19
CA MET A 1 -69.76 -50.38 2.72
C MET A 1 -68.49 -49.88 3.39
N GLY A 2 -67.36 -49.86 2.68
CA GLY A 2 -66.11 -49.29 3.17
C GLY A 2 -65.54 -48.38 2.07
N SER A 3 -65.58 -47.07 2.28
CA SER A 3 -65.09 -46.09 1.32
C SER A 3 -63.57 -45.96 1.46
N ASN A 4 -62.85 -46.35 0.41
CA ASN A 4 -61.41 -46.19 0.30
C ASN A 4 -61.11 -44.77 -0.23
N THR A 5 -60.80 -43.84 0.67
CA THR A 5 -60.45 -42.47 0.30
C THR A 5 -58.94 -42.39 0.07
N GLN A 6 -58.52 -42.46 -1.20
CA GLN A 6 -57.13 -42.24 -1.61
C GLN A 6 -56.76 -40.76 -1.42
N LEU A 7 -55.85 -40.50 -0.47
CA LEU A 7 -55.25 -39.19 -0.24
C LEU A 7 -54.28 -38.86 -1.38
N ARG A 8 -54.65 -37.91 -2.24
CA ARG A 8 -53.72 -37.34 -3.23
C ARG A 8 -52.63 -36.53 -2.51
N LYS A 9 -51.39 -36.99 -2.59
CA LYS A 9 -50.21 -36.21 -2.21
C LYS A 9 -49.73 -35.39 -3.41
N TRP A 10 -49.64 -34.09 -3.22
CA TRP A 10 -49.05 -33.16 -4.19
C TRP A 10 -47.55 -33.01 -3.91
N ILE A 11 -46.74 -32.97 -4.96
CA ILE A 11 -45.35 -32.52 -4.91
C ILE A 11 -45.35 -31.02 -5.22
N LEU A 12 -44.91 -30.20 -4.26
CA LEU A 12 -44.58 -28.80 -4.51
C LEU A 12 -43.22 -28.74 -5.20
N LEU A 13 -43.18 -28.27 -6.44
CA LEU A 13 -41.94 -27.87 -7.10
C LEU A 13 -41.71 -26.39 -6.82
N LEU A 14 -40.77 -26.08 -5.94
CA LEU A 14 -40.26 -24.72 -5.75
C LEU A 14 -39.24 -24.44 -6.85
N LEU A 15 -39.68 -23.76 -7.91
CA LEU A 15 -38.77 -23.21 -8.91
C LEU A 15 -38.12 -21.94 -8.33
N PRO A 16 -36.78 -21.80 -8.33
CA PRO A 16 -36.17 -20.53 -7.97
C PRO A 16 -36.63 -19.47 -8.97
N LEU A 17 -37.18 -18.38 -8.48
CA LEU A 17 -37.40 -17.18 -9.29
C LEU A 17 -36.04 -16.81 -9.90
N ALA A 18 -35.96 -16.79 -11.23
CA ALA A 18 -34.85 -16.17 -11.91
C ALA A 18 -34.83 -14.69 -11.50
N CYS A 19 -33.99 -14.34 -10.53
CA CYS A 19 -33.74 -12.97 -10.15
C CYS A 19 -33.01 -12.32 -11.33
N HIS A 20 -33.73 -11.56 -12.15
CA HIS A 20 -33.12 -10.83 -13.26
C HIS A 20 -32.37 -9.65 -12.64
N SER A 21 -31.05 -9.76 -12.52
CA SER A 21 -30.23 -8.68 -12.01
C SER A 21 -30.09 -7.56 -13.04
N LEU A 22 -30.13 -6.30 -12.58
CA LEU A 22 -29.93 -5.14 -13.44
C LEU A 22 -28.44 -4.97 -13.71
N ARG A 23 -28.06 -4.83 -14.99
CA ARG A 23 -26.65 -4.73 -15.36
C ARG A 23 -26.00 -3.46 -14.79
N GLY A 24 -24.85 -3.64 -14.12
CA GLY A 24 -24.08 -2.55 -13.54
C GLY A 24 -23.33 -1.68 -14.54
N PRO A 25 -22.61 -0.66 -14.03
CA PRO A 25 -21.73 0.18 -14.83
C PRO A 25 -20.72 -0.67 -15.60
N ALA A 26 -20.68 -0.52 -16.92
CA ALA A 26 -19.68 -1.20 -17.74
C ALA A 26 -18.33 -0.45 -17.64
N SER A 27 -17.23 -1.18 -17.84
CA SER A 27 -15.90 -0.59 -18.03
C SER A 27 -15.46 0.37 -16.91
N VAL A 28 -15.59 -0.05 -15.64
CA VAL A 28 -14.89 0.63 -14.54
C VAL A 28 -13.38 0.55 -14.83
N LYS A 29 -12.71 1.70 -14.91
CA LYS A 29 -11.29 1.82 -15.26
C LYS A 29 -10.55 2.63 -14.21
N LEU A 30 -9.31 2.25 -13.98
CA LEU A 30 -8.34 3.00 -13.21
C LEU A 30 -7.76 4.13 -14.07
N LEU A 31 -7.75 5.36 -13.55
CA LEU A 31 -7.11 6.50 -14.19
C LEU A 31 -5.70 6.71 -13.67
N ASN A 32 -5.56 6.92 -12.35
CA ASN A 32 -4.27 7.05 -11.66
C ASN A 32 -4.44 6.76 -10.16
N THR A 33 -3.31 6.68 -9.47
CA THR A 33 -3.25 6.46 -8.02
C THR A 33 -2.18 7.35 -7.38
N THR A 34 -2.42 7.74 -6.12
CA THR A 34 -1.42 8.35 -5.22
C THR A 34 -1.28 7.45 -3.99
N GLU A 35 -0.54 7.90 -2.98
CA GLU A 35 -0.46 7.22 -1.69
C GLU A 35 -1.83 7.08 -0.99
N SER A 36 -2.74 8.04 -1.15
CA SER A 36 -4.02 8.06 -0.41
C SER A 36 -5.25 8.28 -1.29
N GLN A 37 -5.08 8.20 -2.61
CA GLN A 37 -6.15 8.42 -3.58
C GLN A 37 -6.10 7.41 -4.73
N ILE A 38 -7.29 6.99 -5.17
CA ILE A 38 -7.46 6.24 -6.41
C ILE A 38 -8.51 6.95 -7.26
N ASN A 39 -8.18 7.24 -8.52
CA ASN A 39 -9.10 7.87 -9.46
C ASN A 39 -9.62 6.84 -10.44
N ILE A 40 -10.95 6.82 -10.61
CA ILE A 40 -11.62 5.86 -11.49
C ILE A 40 -12.63 6.56 -12.40
N GLU A 41 -12.94 5.92 -13.51
CA GLU A 41 -14.06 6.27 -14.39
C GLU A 41 -14.86 5.02 -14.75
N TRP A 42 -16.11 5.20 -15.18
CA TRP A 42 -16.98 4.12 -15.65
C TRP A 42 -17.91 4.62 -16.75
N LEU A 43 -18.58 3.69 -17.45
CA LEU A 43 -19.63 4.05 -18.41
C LEU A 43 -20.97 4.27 -17.71
N PRO A 44 -21.77 5.25 -18.18
CA PRO A 44 -23.06 5.54 -17.58
C PRO A 44 -24.04 4.36 -17.69
N VAL A 45 -24.84 4.16 -16.65
CA VAL A 45 -25.97 3.22 -16.63
C VAL A 45 -27.25 3.98 -16.93
N ALA A 46 -28.02 3.48 -17.89
CA ALA A 46 -29.30 4.08 -18.27
C ALA A 46 -30.28 4.08 -17.09
N GLY A 47 -30.87 5.24 -16.80
CA GLY A 47 -31.83 5.39 -15.70
C GLY A 47 -31.19 5.41 -14.31
N ALA A 48 -29.86 5.51 -14.20
CA ALA A 48 -29.17 5.73 -12.93
C ALA A 48 -29.58 7.07 -12.31
N THR A 49 -29.93 7.05 -11.03
CA THR A 49 -30.17 8.25 -10.22
C THR A 49 -28.99 8.57 -9.31
N GLN A 50 -28.16 7.57 -8.99
CA GLN A 50 -26.96 7.71 -8.17
C GLN A 50 -26.02 6.54 -8.46
N TYR A 51 -24.72 6.76 -8.31
CA TYR A 51 -23.71 5.70 -8.22
C TYR A 51 -23.22 5.57 -6.79
N LYS A 52 -22.98 4.34 -6.36
CA LYS A 52 -22.30 4.01 -5.12
C LYS A 52 -20.98 3.36 -5.47
N VAL A 53 -19.92 3.82 -4.80
CA VAL A 53 -18.58 3.25 -4.91
C VAL A 53 -18.17 2.75 -3.54
N ARG A 54 -17.72 1.51 -3.46
CA ARG A 54 -17.13 0.94 -2.25
C ARG A 54 -15.71 0.50 -2.52
N ALA A 55 -14.77 0.89 -1.66
CA ALA A 55 -13.41 0.38 -1.68
C ALA A 55 -13.15 -0.45 -0.42
N ARG A 56 -12.86 -1.73 -0.60
CA ARG A 56 -12.48 -2.64 0.50
C ARG A 56 -11.01 -3.01 0.36
N ALA A 57 -10.21 -2.76 1.39
CA ALA A 57 -8.83 -3.22 1.43
C ALA A 57 -8.80 -4.76 1.44
N LEU A 58 -8.07 -5.34 0.50
CA LEU A 58 -7.77 -6.77 0.41
C LEU A 58 -6.42 -7.11 1.04
N LYS A 59 -5.45 -6.20 0.90
CA LYS A 59 -4.11 -6.30 1.47
C LYS A 59 -3.63 -4.90 1.85
N THR A 60 -2.97 -4.78 2.99
CA THR A 60 -2.41 -3.51 3.50
C THR A 60 -1.13 -3.79 4.28
N TYR A 61 -0.23 -2.80 4.30
CA TYR A 61 0.94 -2.78 5.18
C TYR A 61 0.69 -1.98 6.46
N ALA A 62 -0.46 -1.29 6.58
CA ALA A 62 -0.81 -0.57 7.79
C ALA A 62 -1.04 -1.53 8.96
N VAL A 63 -0.66 -1.09 10.16
CA VAL A 63 -0.80 -1.86 11.42
C VAL A 63 -2.27 -2.22 11.68
N HIS A 64 -3.19 -1.32 11.33
CA HIS A 64 -4.62 -1.52 11.48
C HIS A 64 -5.30 -1.39 10.10
N PRO A 65 -5.97 -2.44 9.61
CA PRO A 65 -6.78 -2.34 8.40
C PRO A 65 -7.92 -1.33 8.59
N SER A 66 -8.14 -0.50 7.58
CA SER A 66 -9.29 0.40 7.54
C SER A 66 -10.57 -0.36 7.23
N ASP A 67 -11.69 0.10 7.78
CA ASP A 67 -13.02 -0.32 7.32
C ASP A 67 -13.21 -0.02 5.82
N PRO A 68 -14.15 -0.69 5.14
CA PRO A 68 -14.49 -0.35 3.77
C PRO A 68 -14.95 1.11 3.66
N PHE A 69 -14.42 1.82 2.69
CA PHE A 69 -14.85 3.17 2.36
C PHE A 69 -16.03 3.14 1.40
N GLU A 70 -17.00 4.04 1.59
CA GLU A 70 -18.16 4.17 0.72
C GLU A 70 -18.42 5.62 0.35
N TRP A 71 -18.71 5.83 -0.94
CA TRP A 71 -19.06 7.12 -1.51
C TRP A 71 -20.31 7.02 -2.36
N LYS A 72 -20.99 8.16 -2.50
CA LYS A 72 -22.17 8.34 -3.33
C LYS A 72 -21.93 9.49 -4.30
N TYR A 73 -22.26 9.27 -5.56
CA TYR A 73 -22.05 10.23 -6.64
C TYR A 73 -23.32 10.40 -7.45
N THR A 74 -23.65 11.64 -7.80
CA THR A 74 -24.77 12.00 -8.67
C THR A 74 -24.22 12.75 -9.87
N ASP A 75 -24.80 12.53 -11.05
CA ASP A 75 -24.47 13.25 -12.28
C ASP A 75 -22.99 13.21 -12.71
N THR A 76 -22.29 12.14 -12.35
CA THR A 76 -20.91 11.89 -12.79
C THR A 76 -20.67 10.40 -13.05
N THR A 77 -19.68 10.13 -13.90
CA THR A 77 -19.18 8.79 -14.22
C THR A 77 -17.69 8.64 -13.93
N HIS A 78 -17.15 9.49 -13.05
CA HIS A 78 -15.80 9.40 -12.52
C HIS A 78 -15.78 9.76 -11.03
N ALA A 79 -14.79 9.26 -10.31
CA ALA A 79 -14.64 9.51 -8.89
C ALA A 79 -13.18 9.62 -8.47
N GLN A 80 -12.96 10.47 -7.47
CA GLN A 80 -11.72 10.55 -6.71
C GLN A 80 -11.96 9.91 -5.34
N LEU A 81 -11.39 8.72 -5.13
CA LEU A 81 -11.55 7.97 -3.90
C LEU A 81 -10.46 8.40 -2.92
N LEU A 82 -10.79 9.34 -2.03
CA LEU A 82 -9.85 10.00 -1.12
C LEU A 82 -9.75 9.30 0.24
N GLY A 83 -8.62 9.48 0.93
CA GLY A 83 -8.43 8.99 2.29
C GLY A 83 -8.16 7.48 2.38
N LEU A 84 -7.78 6.86 1.26
CA LEU A 84 -7.36 5.47 1.23
C LEU A 84 -6.04 5.28 1.97
N THR A 85 -5.83 4.08 2.49
CA THR A 85 -4.61 3.70 3.20
C THR A 85 -3.46 3.53 2.21
N VAL A 86 -2.28 4.02 2.57
CA VAL A 86 -1.04 3.89 1.80
C VAL A 86 -0.66 2.42 1.60
N ALA A 87 0.00 2.10 0.48
CA ALA A 87 0.46 0.76 0.12
C ALA A 87 -0.61 -0.33 0.32
N SER A 88 -1.82 -0.10 -0.16
CA SER A 88 -2.94 -1.00 0.07
C SER A 88 -3.64 -1.37 -1.23
N LEU A 89 -3.93 -2.65 -1.39
CA LEU A 89 -4.69 -3.19 -2.52
C LEU A 89 -6.17 -3.11 -2.19
N TYR A 90 -6.93 -2.39 -3.00
CA TYR A 90 -8.38 -2.27 -2.84
C TYR A 90 -9.11 -3.08 -3.90
N ASN A 91 -10.20 -3.73 -3.49
CA ASN A 91 -11.29 -4.10 -4.38
C ASN A 91 -12.29 -2.94 -4.42
N ILE A 92 -12.41 -2.32 -5.58
CA ILE A 92 -13.24 -1.13 -5.80
C ILE A 92 -14.45 -1.56 -6.60
N SER A 93 -15.63 -1.53 -5.99
CA SER A 93 -16.90 -1.92 -6.58
C SER A 93 -17.76 -0.69 -6.86
N VAL A 94 -18.31 -0.60 -8.07
CA VAL A 94 -19.22 0.47 -8.49
C VAL A 94 -20.54 -0.13 -8.91
N TRP A 95 -21.65 0.42 -8.41
CA TRP A 95 -23.00 0.09 -8.86
C TRP A 95 -23.88 1.33 -8.92
N ALA A 96 -24.98 1.26 -9.65
CA ALA A 96 -25.95 2.34 -9.76
C ALA A 96 -27.22 2.01 -8.98
N ASP A 97 -27.82 3.01 -8.35
CA ASP A 97 -29.23 2.96 -7.97
C ASP A 97 -30.07 3.44 -9.16
N THR A 98 -31.14 2.72 -9.47
CA THR A 98 -32.12 3.10 -10.50
C THR A 98 -33.53 3.05 -9.92
N LYS A 99 -34.53 3.56 -10.66
CA LYS A 99 -35.94 3.43 -10.26
C LYS A 99 -36.42 1.98 -10.14
N GLN A 100 -35.76 1.04 -10.81
CA GLN A 100 -36.10 -0.39 -10.79
C GLN A 100 -35.38 -1.15 -9.67
N GLY A 101 -34.45 -0.50 -8.96
CA GLY A 101 -33.59 -1.10 -7.95
C GLY A 101 -32.10 -0.85 -8.22
N PRO A 102 -31.22 -1.33 -7.32
CA PRO A 102 -29.78 -1.28 -7.52
C PRO A 102 -29.36 -2.25 -8.63
N THR A 103 -28.32 -1.87 -9.36
CA THR A 103 -27.66 -2.75 -10.33
C THR A 103 -26.69 -3.69 -9.64
N ASP A 104 -26.24 -4.70 -10.40
CA ASP A 104 -25.04 -5.43 -10.07
C ASP A 104 -23.84 -4.50 -9.94
N ALA A 105 -22.85 -4.91 -9.15
CA ALA A 105 -21.59 -4.19 -9.01
C ALA A 105 -20.57 -4.67 -10.03
N THR A 106 -19.87 -3.72 -10.64
CA THR A 106 -18.66 -3.98 -11.42
C THR A 106 -17.46 -3.60 -10.58
N SER A 107 -16.45 -4.47 -10.51
CA SER A 107 -15.30 -4.25 -9.63
C SER A 107 -13.97 -4.28 -10.35
N ILE A 108 -13.01 -3.49 -9.85
CA ILE A 108 -11.60 -3.52 -10.24
C ILE A 108 -10.71 -3.64 -9.00
N MET A 109 -9.46 -4.06 -9.21
CA MET A 109 -8.44 -4.04 -8.17
C MET A 109 -7.39 -2.98 -8.48
N ALA A 110 -7.00 -2.19 -7.48
CA ALA A 110 -5.97 -1.17 -7.64
C ALA A 110 -5.17 -0.97 -6.34
N TRP A 111 -3.89 -0.69 -6.48
CA TRP A 111 -2.99 -0.35 -5.37
C TRP A 111 -2.90 1.17 -5.19
N THR A 112 -2.96 1.64 -3.94
CA THR A 112 -2.37 2.94 -3.59
C THR A 112 -0.84 2.84 -3.62
N GLN A 113 -0.18 3.97 -3.84
CA GLN A 113 1.28 4.03 -3.90
C GLN A 113 1.90 3.73 -2.52
N VAL A 114 3.16 3.28 -2.53
CA VAL A 114 3.97 3.16 -1.31
C VAL A 114 4.40 4.56 -0.86
N GLY A 115 4.53 4.74 0.45
CA GLY A 115 5.12 5.94 1.04
C GLY A 115 6.44 5.63 1.73
N ASP A 116 7.01 6.64 2.37
CA ASP A 116 8.28 6.48 3.10
C ASP A 116 8.17 5.44 4.22
N PRO A 117 9.19 4.58 4.41
CA PRO A 117 9.26 3.67 5.55
C PRO A 117 9.16 4.37 6.90
N ASP A 118 8.86 3.61 7.96
CA ASP A 118 8.93 4.16 9.31
C ASP A 118 10.39 4.53 9.64
N ALA A 119 10.58 5.54 10.49
CA ALA A 119 11.93 5.94 10.89
C ALA A 119 12.68 4.74 11.50
N PRO A 120 13.92 4.45 11.07
CA PRO A 120 14.67 3.33 11.60
C PRO A 120 14.97 3.53 13.09
N GLU A 121 15.05 2.43 13.82
CA GLU A 121 15.50 2.44 15.21
C GLU A 121 16.94 2.97 15.31
N GLN A 122 17.29 3.50 16.49
CA GLN A 122 18.66 3.93 16.74
C GLN A 122 19.61 2.74 16.67
N VAL A 123 20.63 2.85 15.81
CA VAL A 123 21.63 1.80 15.60
C VAL A 123 22.42 1.52 16.89
N GLU A 124 22.50 0.24 17.27
CA GLU A 124 23.34 -0.21 18.37
C GLU A 124 24.79 -0.39 17.91
N VAL A 125 25.72 0.23 18.65
CA VAL A 125 27.17 0.06 18.42
C VAL A 125 27.68 -1.04 19.32
N ILE A 126 28.06 -2.18 18.72
CA ILE A 126 28.56 -3.36 19.44
C ILE A 126 30.01 -3.12 19.91
N SER A 127 30.87 -2.61 19.03
CA SER A 127 32.27 -2.31 19.39
C SER A 127 32.87 -1.24 18.49
N ARG A 128 33.95 -0.62 18.98
CA ARG A 128 34.76 0.37 18.24
C ARG A 128 36.21 -0.08 18.25
N ASN A 129 36.81 -0.18 17.07
CA ASN A 129 38.19 -0.65 16.89
C ASN A 129 38.91 0.29 15.93
N GLY A 130 39.62 1.29 16.48
CA GLY A 130 40.30 2.32 15.70
C GLY A 130 39.31 3.11 14.82
N PRO A 131 39.50 3.14 13.49
CA PRO A 131 38.58 3.83 12.58
C PRO A 131 37.29 3.05 12.31
N THR A 132 37.20 1.79 12.74
CA THR A 132 36.04 0.94 12.43
C THR A 132 35.07 0.83 13.59
N MET A 133 33.79 0.63 13.26
CA MET A 133 32.74 0.35 14.23
C MET A 133 31.93 -0.85 13.79
N LEU A 134 31.75 -1.83 14.67
CA LEU A 134 30.80 -2.92 14.44
C LEU A 134 29.44 -2.48 14.97
N ILE A 135 28.44 -2.45 14.09
CA ILE A 135 27.06 -2.06 14.41
C ILE A 135 26.09 -3.22 14.18
N GLN A 136 24.99 -3.22 14.93
CA GLN A 136 23.85 -4.10 14.70
C GLN A 136 22.85 -3.38 13.79
N LEU A 137 22.49 -4.01 12.67
CA LEU A 137 21.38 -3.54 11.83
C LEU A 137 20.09 -4.17 12.33
N HIS A 138 19.02 -3.38 12.40
CA HIS A 138 17.68 -3.84 12.70
C HIS A 138 16.89 -4.02 11.40
N SER A 139 15.93 -4.93 11.36
CA SER A 139 15.11 -5.15 10.17
C SER A 139 14.29 -3.91 9.78
N GLY A 140 14.03 -3.01 10.73
CA GLY A 140 13.11 -1.88 10.57
C GLY A 140 11.65 -2.34 10.46
N THR A 141 10.75 -1.36 10.44
CA THR A 141 9.32 -1.56 10.15
C THR A 141 8.87 -0.55 9.11
N SER A 142 7.77 -0.87 8.42
CA SER A 142 7.13 0.09 7.54
C SER A 142 5.64 -0.18 7.48
N SER A 143 4.87 0.78 7.98
CA SER A 143 3.41 0.80 7.86
C SER A 143 2.93 1.31 6.50
N ARG A 144 3.84 1.80 5.64
CA ARG A 144 3.55 2.51 4.39
C ARG A 144 4.10 1.81 3.15
N GLY A 145 4.52 0.55 3.26
CA GLY A 145 4.99 -0.28 2.15
C GLY A 145 6.08 -1.27 2.55
N PRO A 146 6.51 -2.17 1.65
CA PRO A 146 7.60 -3.08 1.95
C PRO A 146 8.95 -2.35 2.05
N ILE A 147 9.77 -2.74 3.03
CA ILE A 147 11.19 -2.35 3.07
C ILE A 147 11.94 -3.09 1.95
N THR A 148 12.75 -2.35 1.19
CA THR A 148 13.50 -2.88 0.02
C THR A 148 15.01 -2.84 0.19
N GLY A 149 15.52 -2.16 1.21
CA GLY A 149 16.94 -2.09 1.52
C GLY A 149 17.25 -1.12 2.67
N TYR A 150 18.53 -0.91 2.93
CA TYR A 150 19.04 -0.02 3.97
C TYR A 150 20.10 0.92 3.40
N ARG A 151 20.08 2.18 3.84
CA ARG A 151 21.18 3.12 3.65
C ARG A 151 21.89 3.31 4.98
N VAL A 152 23.19 3.05 5.02
CA VAL A 152 24.03 3.30 6.19
C VAL A 152 24.70 4.65 5.99
N VAL A 153 24.44 5.57 6.92
CA VAL A 153 25.02 6.93 6.89
C VAL A 153 26.00 7.05 8.05
N ALA A 154 27.24 7.41 7.73
CA ALA A 154 28.23 7.80 8.74
C ALA A 154 28.08 9.31 9.01
N PHE A 155 28.14 9.70 10.29
CA PHE A 155 27.99 11.09 10.72
C PHE A 155 29.02 11.43 11.81
N GLU A 156 29.70 12.57 11.66
CA GLU A 156 30.64 13.11 12.66
C GLU A 156 29.88 13.76 13.82
N LYS A 157 29.77 13.04 14.94
CA LYS A 157 29.00 13.48 16.12
C LYS A 157 29.37 14.87 16.65
N SER A 158 30.61 15.32 16.48
CA SER A 158 31.07 16.64 16.96
C SER A 158 30.63 17.81 16.09
N SER A 159 30.07 17.56 14.91
CA SER A 159 29.60 18.63 14.04
C SER A 159 28.30 19.25 14.55
N LEU A 160 28.17 20.57 14.38
CA LEU A 160 26.94 21.31 14.66
C LEU A 160 25.94 21.24 13.50
N MET A 161 26.32 20.71 12.33
CA MET A 161 25.38 20.57 11.22
C MET A 161 24.40 19.42 11.47
N THR A 162 23.12 19.65 11.18
CA THR A 162 22.11 18.59 11.21
C THR A 162 22.21 17.71 9.96
N PHE A 163 21.91 16.41 10.11
CA PHE A 163 21.76 15.50 8.98
C PHE A 163 20.65 15.99 8.04
N SER A 164 20.90 15.89 6.73
CA SER A 164 19.97 16.29 5.68
C SER A 164 20.13 15.34 4.50
N GLU A 165 19.07 14.62 4.14
CA GLU A 165 19.12 13.58 3.10
C GLU A 165 19.38 14.15 1.70
N ASP A 166 18.91 15.37 1.41
CA ASP A 166 19.17 16.11 0.17
C ASP A 166 20.66 16.42 -0.07
N ARG A 167 21.47 16.42 1.00
CA ARG A 167 22.91 16.62 0.98
C ARG A 167 23.70 15.31 1.11
N LEU A 168 23.00 14.16 1.14
CA LEU A 168 23.65 12.86 1.27
C LEU A 168 24.39 12.52 -0.02
N MET A 169 25.69 12.26 0.10
CA MET A 169 26.57 11.92 -1.02
C MET A 169 27.67 10.96 -0.56
N GLY A 170 28.53 10.52 -1.49
CA GLY A 170 29.67 9.67 -1.18
C GLY A 170 30.73 10.40 -0.35
N HIS A 171 31.60 9.63 0.32
CA HIS A 171 32.62 10.18 1.24
C HIS A 171 33.51 11.27 0.61
N ALA A 172 34.02 11.05 -0.61
CA ALA A 172 34.94 11.98 -1.26
C ALA A 172 34.27 13.35 -1.53
N ASP A 173 33.07 13.32 -2.12
CA ASP A 173 32.30 14.52 -2.42
C ASP A 173 31.87 15.25 -1.13
N ALA A 174 31.48 14.49 -0.09
CA ALA A 174 31.13 15.04 1.21
C ALA A 174 32.31 15.77 1.86
N ALA A 175 33.52 15.17 1.79
CA ALA A 175 34.74 15.78 2.31
C ALA A 175 35.10 17.07 1.56
N GLU A 176 34.99 17.08 0.23
CA GLU A 176 35.22 18.28 -0.59
C GLU A 176 34.21 19.40 -0.28
N ALA A 177 32.95 19.03 -0.05
CA ALA A 177 31.88 19.96 0.29
C ALA A 177 31.83 20.37 1.78
N GLY A 178 32.72 19.84 2.63
CA GLY A 178 32.72 20.10 4.08
C GLY A 178 31.46 19.58 4.79
N ILE A 179 30.87 18.50 4.29
CA ILE A 179 29.67 17.86 4.84
C ILE A 179 30.10 16.78 5.84
N PRO A 180 29.64 16.84 7.11
CA PRO A 180 30.09 15.96 8.19
C PRO A 180 29.37 14.60 8.19
N PHE A 181 28.81 14.20 7.06
CA PHE A 181 28.16 12.91 6.88
C PHE A 181 28.21 12.45 5.44
N TYR A 182 28.19 11.14 5.25
CA TYR A 182 28.25 10.53 3.93
C TYR A 182 27.54 9.18 3.90
N LEU A 183 27.16 8.75 2.70
CA LEU A 183 26.61 7.43 2.45
C LEU A 183 27.73 6.39 2.49
N ALA A 184 27.71 5.53 3.51
CA ALA A 184 28.72 4.49 3.71
C ALA A 184 28.37 3.18 3.01
N ALA A 185 27.07 2.87 2.88
CA ALA A 185 26.60 1.66 2.19
C ALA A 185 25.16 1.79 1.72
N GLU A 186 24.86 1.17 0.58
CA GLU A 186 23.50 0.71 0.25
C GLU A 186 23.46 -0.82 0.36
N LEU A 187 22.53 -1.33 1.15
CA LEU A 187 22.43 -2.75 1.50
C LEU A 187 21.05 -3.30 1.11
N SER A 188 21.01 -4.56 0.67
CA SER A 188 19.76 -5.26 0.41
C SER A 188 19.06 -5.69 1.71
N THR A 189 17.82 -6.15 1.63
CA THR A 189 17.06 -6.65 2.80
C THR A 189 17.68 -7.88 3.47
N GLU A 190 18.64 -8.56 2.83
CA GLU A 190 19.32 -9.72 3.42
C GLU A 190 20.18 -9.34 4.63
N TRP A 191 20.54 -8.06 4.74
CA TRP A 191 21.29 -7.48 5.86
C TRP A 191 20.43 -7.20 7.10
N ALA A 192 19.11 -7.42 7.02
CA ALA A 192 18.22 -7.33 8.16
C ALA A 192 18.74 -8.19 9.32
N ASN A 193 18.83 -7.61 10.52
CA ASN A 193 19.28 -8.28 11.74
C ASN A 193 20.73 -8.82 11.68
N ARG A 194 21.57 -8.33 10.76
CA ARG A 194 22.99 -8.66 10.70
C ARG A 194 23.87 -7.58 11.32
N THR A 195 25.11 -7.93 11.59
CA THR A 195 26.13 -6.96 11.94
C THR A 195 26.77 -6.37 10.69
N PHE A 196 27.14 -5.09 10.74
CA PHE A 196 27.84 -4.39 9.67
C PHE A 196 29.06 -3.66 10.26
N THR A 197 30.19 -3.69 9.57
CA THR A 197 31.40 -2.98 9.98
C THR A 197 31.46 -1.66 9.24
N LEU A 198 31.16 -0.55 9.92
CA LEU A 198 31.36 0.80 9.41
C LEU A 198 32.87 1.12 9.41
N GLY A 199 33.36 1.77 8.35
CA GLY A 199 34.74 2.22 8.21
C GLY A 199 35.74 1.18 7.69
N ASP A 200 35.28 0.06 7.13
CA ASP A 200 36.17 -1.03 6.69
C ASP A 200 36.88 -0.79 5.35
N GLY A 201 36.64 0.36 4.71
CA GLY A 201 37.24 0.77 3.44
C GLY A 201 36.68 0.05 2.20
N ARG A 202 35.66 -0.81 2.35
CA ARG A 202 35.07 -1.56 1.23
C ARG A 202 33.94 -0.79 0.57
N THR A 203 33.50 -1.29 -0.58
CA THR A 203 32.36 -0.72 -1.33
C THR A 203 31.13 -1.59 -1.15
N TYR A 204 30.00 -0.97 -0.82
CA TYR A 204 28.70 -1.62 -0.63
C TYR A 204 27.62 -0.87 -1.39
N GLY A 205 26.98 -1.53 -2.37
CA GLY A 205 25.95 -0.91 -3.18
C GLY A 205 26.43 0.34 -3.95
N GLY A 206 27.72 0.39 -4.31
CA GLY A 206 28.34 1.54 -5.00
C GLY A 206 28.85 2.64 -4.08
N ALA A 207 28.57 2.61 -2.78
CA ALA A 207 29.09 3.56 -1.80
C ALA A 207 30.39 3.05 -1.15
N ILE A 208 31.35 3.95 -0.91
CA ILE A 208 32.61 3.64 -0.22
C ILE A 208 32.41 3.84 1.29
N ASN A 209 32.63 2.78 2.06
CA ASN A 209 32.56 2.76 3.52
C ASN A 209 33.90 3.23 4.13
N ALA A 210 34.17 4.53 4.01
CA ALA A 210 35.46 5.11 4.37
C ALA A 210 35.78 5.03 5.88
N PRO A 211 37.06 4.86 6.27
CA PRO A 211 37.48 4.80 7.68
C PRO A 211 37.22 6.08 8.47
#